data_AF-A0A7C4VSN1-F1
#
_entry.id   AF-A0A7C4VSN1-F1
#
_cell.length_a   1.000
_cell.length_b   1.000
_cell.length_c   1.000
_cell.angle_alpha   90.00
_cell.angle_beta   90.00
_cell.angle_gamma   90.00
#
_symmetry.space_group_name_H-M   'P 1'
#
loop_
_entity.id
_entity.type
_entity.pdbx_description
1 polymer ?
#
loop_
_entity_poly.entity_id
_entity_poly.type
_entity_poly.pdbx_seq_one_letter_code
_entity_poly.pdbx_strand_id
1 'polypeptide(L)'
;MLRTTFIAASVLACAGIAPVRADPLTERCAVMVQSEAGIRTDFVAGFAVIGATPPLQLPAGYDQAAAIMCDRSVLIISDDDYRVITDLAVPLYISSAGRTIVLEISNGQFRARTVRGELTETEIAAVQAALNRAQSMIQGESP
;
A
#
# COMPACT_ATOMS: atom_id res chain seq x y z
N MET A 1 -73.84 5.85 5.96
CA MET A 1 -73.08 6.25 4.75
C MET A 1 -72.07 7.31 5.18
N LEU A 2 -70.77 7.00 5.18
CA LEU A 2 -69.64 7.79 4.64
C LEU A 2 -68.34 7.21 5.22
N ARG A 3 -67.57 6.52 4.37
CA ARG A 3 -66.21 6.04 4.66
C ARG A 3 -65.25 7.14 4.24
N THR A 4 -64.49 7.71 5.18
CA THR A 4 -63.46 8.70 4.86
C THR A 4 -62.09 8.06 5.01
N THR A 5 -61.47 7.79 3.88
CA THR A 5 -60.13 7.21 3.75
C THR A 5 -59.12 8.36 3.65
N PHE A 6 -58.17 8.46 4.57
CA PHE A 6 -57.00 9.32 4.42
C PHE A 6 -55.80 8.46 4.01
N ILE A 7 -55.32 8.66 2.78
CA ILE A 7 -54.07 8.09 2.25
C ILE A 7 -52.99 9.15 2.42
N ALA A 8 -52.04 8.93 3.33
CA ALA A 8 -50.84 9.73 3.47
C ALA A 8 -49.77 9.20 2.51
N ALA A 9 -49.41 10.01 1.49
CA ALA A 9 -48.33 9.71 0.57
C ALA A 9 -47.00 10.20 1.15
N SER A 10 -46.16 9.27 1.62
CA SER A 10 -44.78 9.55 2.03
C SER A 10 -43.87 9.59 0.80
N VAL A 11 -43.39 10.78 0.45
CA VAL A 11 -42.37 10.96 -0.58
C VAL A 11 -41.01 10.58 0.01
N LEU A 12 -40.50 9.41 -0.40
CA LEU A 12 -39.17 8.93 -0.02
C LEU A 12 -38.13 9.65 -0.90
N ALA A 13 -37.46 10.66 -0.35
CA ALA A 13 -36.34 11.33 -1.02
C ALA A 13 -35.09 10.43 -0.95
N CYS A 14 -34.74 9.78 -2.06
CA CYS A 14 -33.47 9.08 -2.20
C CYS A 14 -32.33 10.10 -2.16
N ALA A 15 -31.63 10.21 -1.02
CA ALA A 15 -30.33 10.87 -0.97
C ALA A 15 -29.33 10.04 -1.79
N GLY A 16 -28.95 10.54 -2.96
CA GLY A 16 -27.95 9.92 -3.82
C GLY A 16 -26.59 9.93 -3.12
N ILE A 17 -26.06 8.75 -2.83
CA ILE A 17 -24.67 8.57 -2.39
C ILE A 17 -23.81 8.79 -3.64
N ALA A 18 -23.08 9.90 -3.69
CA ALA A 18 -22.11 10.13 -4.76
C ALA A 18 -20.98 9.08 -4.64
N PRO A 19 -20.57 8.43 -5.74
CA PRO A 19 -19.44 7.51 -5.70
C PRO A 19 -18.18 8.30 -5.35
N VAL A 20 -17.53 7.94 -4.24
CA VAL A 20 -16.17 8.39 -3.94
C VAL A 20 -15.28 7.83 -5.04
N ARG A 21 -14.75 8.71 -5.90
CA ARG A 21 -13.68 8.33 -6.82
C ARG A 21 -12.43 8.07 -5.99
N ALA A 22 -11.98 6.83 -5.94
CA ALA A 22 -10.64 6.53 -5.46
C ALA A 22 -9.64 7.11 -6.45
N ASP A 23 -8.80 8.04 -6.03
CA ASP A 23 -7.69 8.49 -6.86
C ASP A 23 -6.76 7.30 -7.15
N PRO A 24 -6.30 7.12 -8.39
CA PRO A 24 -5.40 6.04 -8.72
C PRO A 24 -4.11 6.20 -7.92
N LEU A 25 -3.72 5.15 -7.20
CA LEU A 25 -2.46 5.10 -6.47
C LEU A 25 -1.34 5.22 -7.48
N THR A 26 -0.72 6.40 -7.55
CA THR A 26 0.40 6.67 -8.46
C THR A 26 1.68 6.42 -7.70
N GLU A 27 2.61 5.72 -8.34
CA GLU A 27 3.93 5.47 -7.76
C GLU A 27 5.06 5.65 -8.75
N ARG A 28 6.24 5.92 -8.19
CA ARG A 28 7.52 5.87 -8.89
C ARG A 28 8.51 5.13 -8.01
N CYS A 29 9.00 3.99 -8.47
CA CYS A 29 9.88 3.14 -7.69
C CYS A 29 11.35 3.28 -8.11
N ALA A 30 12.22 3.09 -7.13
CA ALA A 30 13.65 3.11 -7.24
C ALA A 30 14.24 1.84 -6.66
N VAL A 31 15.40 1.46 -7.18
CA VAL A 31 16.24 0.43 -6.56
C VAL A 31 17.29 1.13 -5.71
N MET A 32 17.43 0.70 -4.47
CA MET A 32 18.49 1.13 -3.58
C MET A 32 19.63 0.12 -3.66
N VAL A 33 20.84 0.58 -4.01
CA VAL A 33 22.02 -0.26 -4.16
C VAL A 33 23.06 0.17 -3.12
N GLN A 34 23.57 -0.79 -2.35
CA GLN A 34 24.69 -0.55 -1.44
C GLN A 34 25.99 -0.50 -2.23
N SER A 35 26.78 0.55 -1.98
CA SER A 35 28.13 0.71 -2.52
C SER A 35 29.11 1.07 -1.41
N GLU A 36 30.41 1.14 -1.73
CA GLU A 36 31.44 1.62 -0.79
C GLU A 36 31.21 3.08 -0.36
N ALA A 37 30.61 3.90 -1.23
CA ALA A 37 30.27 5.30 -0.94
C ALA A 37 28.96 5.47 -0.16
N GLY A 38 28.30 4.37 0.21
CA GLY A 38 26.99 4.36 0.88
C GLY A 38 25.86 3.85 -0.03
N ILE A 39 24.63 4.18 0.35
CA ILE A 39 23.43 3.80 -0.39
C ILE A 39 23.21 4.77 -1.55
N ARG A 40 23.07 4.23 -2.75
CA ARG A 40 22.62 4.95 -3.94
C ARG A 40 21.18 4.56 -4.25
N THR A 41 20.36 5.52 -4.67
CA THR A 41 18.95 5.32 -5.00
C THR A 41 18.71 5.70 -6.46
N ASP A 42 18.33 4.72 -7.28
CA ASP A 42 18.11 4.92 -8.71
C ASP A 42 16.64 4.73 -9.06
N PHE A 43 15.97 5.81 -9.48
CA PHE A 43 14.62 5.70 -10.03
C PHE A 43 14.67 5.07 -11.42
N VAL A 44 13.97 3.95 -11.59
CA VAL A 44 13.98 3.18 -12.84
C VAL A 44 12.67 3.41 -13.58
N ALA A 45 12.74 3.94 -14.80
CA ALA A 45 11.56 4.19 -15.61
C ALA A 45 10.80 2.88 -15.90
N GLY A 46 9.50 2.88 -15.66
CA GLY A 46 8.63 1.73 -15.89
C GLY A 46 8.70 0.63 -14.81
N PHE A 47 9.57 0.77 -13.82
CA PHE A 47 9.56 -0.13 -12.66
C PHE A 47 8.50 0.31 -11.65
N ALA A 48 7.59 -0.62 -11.34
CA ALA A 48 6.48 -0.45 -10.43
C ALA A 48 6.30 -1.75 -9.62
N VAL A 49 5.73 -1.61 -8.43
CA VAL A 49 5.31 -2.69 -7.55
C VAL A 49 3.81 -2.92 -7.69
N ILE A 50 3.01 -1.86 -7.66
CA ILE A 50 1.55 -1.89 -7.79
C ILE A 50 1.18 -2.32 -9.20
N GLY A 51 0.35 -3.36 -9.30
CA GLY A 51 -0.11 -3.89 -10.58
C GLY A 51 0.99 -4.60 -11.38
N ALA A 52 2.17 -4.84 -10.81
CA ALA A 52 3.22 -5.60 -11.47
C ALA A 52 2.77 -7.05 -11.65
N THR A 53 3.12 -7.68 -12.77
CA THR A 53 2.81 -9.10 -13.00
C THR A 53 3.63 -9.98 -12.04
N PRO A 54 3.01 -10.95 -11.33
CA PRO A 54 3.75 -11.94 -10.52
C PRO A 54 4.58 -12.94 -11.35
N PRO A 55 5.78 -13.35 -10.88
CA PRO A 55 6.49 -12.80 -9.72
C PRO A 55 7.09 -11.42 -10.03
N LEU A 56 7.27 -10.59 -8.99
CA LEU A 56 7.96 -9.31 -9.12
C LEU A 56 9.41 -9.56 -9.51
N GLN A 57 9.94 -8.79 -10.45
CA GLN A 57 11.32 -8.92 -10.92
C GLN A 57 12.05 -7.61 -10.77
N LEU A 58 13.32 -7.69 -10.38
CA LEU A 58 14.21 -6.54 -10.40
C LEU A 58 14.44 -6.08 -11.85
N PRO A 59 14.58 -4.77 -12.08
CA PRO A 59 15.05 -4.29 -13.37
C PRO A 59 16.44 -4.84 -13.70
N ALA A 60 16.75 -5.00 -14.99
CA ALA A 60 18.04 -5.52 -15.43
C ALA A 60 19.21 -4.68 -14.88
N GLY A 61 20.27 -5.34 -14.41
CA GLY A 61 21.46 -4.70 -13.86
C GLY A 61 21.40 -4.34 -12.37
N TYR A 62 20.34 -4.76 -11.66
CA TYR A 62 20.12 -4.47 -10.24
C TYR A 62 20.13 -5.72 -9.35
N ASP A 63 20.87 -6.77 -9.71
CA ASP A 63 20.90 -8.04 -8.99
C ASP A 63 21.39 -7.94 -7.53
N GLN A 64 22.00 -6.80 -7.17
CA GLN A 64 22.49 -6.48 -5.82
C GLN A 64 21.64 -5.40 -5.14
N ALA A 65 20.35 -5.34 -5.44
CA ALA A 65 19.43 -4.45 -4.75
C ALA A 65 19.47 -4.70 -3.24
N ALA A 66 19.66 -3.64 -2.47
CA ALA A 66 19.60 -3.67 -1.01
C ALA A 66 18.19 -3.40 -0.49
N ALA A 67 17.39 -2.63 -1.25
CA ALA A 67 15.99 -2.33 -0.96
C ALA A 67 15.28 -1.80 -2.21
N ILE A 68 13.96 -1.76 -2.18
CA ILE A 68 13.14 -0.98 -3.12
C ILE A 68 12.60 0.25 -2.40
N MET A 69 12.53 1.40 -3.07
CA MET A 69 11.89 2.60 -2.55
C MET A 69 10.84 3.11 -3.54
N CYS A 70 9.58 3.16 -3.14
CA CYS A 70 8.50 3.72 -3.94
C CYS A 70 8.04 5.06 -3.35
N ASP A 71 8.03 6.08 -4.19
CA ASP A 71 7.44 7.39 -3.91
C ASP A 71 5.98 7.38 -4.36
N ARG A 72 5.05 7.68 -3.45
CA ARG A 72 3.61 7.53 -3.65
C ARG A 72 2.83 8.77 -3.25
N SER A 73 1.64 8.91 -3.84
CA SER A 73 0.67 9.93 -3.44
C SER A 73 0.13 9.74 -2.01
N VAL A 74 0.13 8.50 -1.50
CA VAL A 74 -0.32 8.16 -0.13
C VAL A 74 0.50 7.03 0.49
N LEU A 75 0.61 7.03 1.83
CA LEU A 75 1.26 5.97 2.61
C LEU A 75 0.29 4.82 2.90
N ILE A 76 0.00 4.04 1.86
CA ILE A 76 -0.80 2.82 1.97
C ILE A 76 0.03 1.62 1.52
N ILE A 77 0.01 0.57 2.35
CA ILE A 77 0.56 -0.75 2.00
C ILE A 77 -0.56 -1.57 1.35
N SER A 78 -0.35 -1.90 0.09
CA SER A 78 -1.16 -2.76 -0.77
C SER A 78 -0.69 -4.21 -0.72
N ASP A 79 -1.46 -5.13 -1.28
CA ASP A 79 -1.10 -6.54 -1.29
C ASP A 79 0.11 -6.84 -2.19
N ASP A 80 0.31 -6.03 -3.25
CA ASP A 80 1.49 -6.12 -4.12
C ASP A 80 2.79 -5.74 -3.39
N ASP A 81 2.72 -4.96 -2.31
CA ASP A 81 3.91 -4.51 -1.57
C ASP A 81 4.64 -5.66 -0.88
N TYR A 82 3.90 -6.68 -0.45
CA TYR A 82 4.47 -7.86 0.19
C TYR A 82 5.32 -8.68 -0.78
N ARG A 83 5.11 -8.51 -2.09
CA ARG A 83 5.89 -9.17 -3.14
C ARG A 83 7.31 -8.66 -3.25
N VAL A 84 7.58 -7.43 -2.82
CA VAL A 84 8.96 -6.95 -2.70
C VAL A 84 9.76 -7.82 -1.72
N ILE A 85 9.11 -8.26 -0.64
CA ILE A 85 9.80 -9.07 0.37
C ILE A 85 9.77 -10.56 -0.01
N THR A 86 8.67 -11.04 -0.58
CA THR A 86 8.51 -12.48 -0.88
C THR A 86 9.14 -12.90 -2.21
N ASP A 87 9.09 -12.05 -3.25
CA ASP A 87 9.67 -12.34 -4.56
C ASP A 87 11.13 -11.84 -4.66
N LEU A 88 11.44 -10.66 -4.09
CA LEU A 88 12.77 -10.03 -4.22
C LEU A 88 13.65 -10.16 -2.98
N ALA A 89 13.11 -10.65 -1.85
CA ALA A 89 13.85 -10.82 -0.59
C ALA A 89 14.56 -9.55 -0.05
N VAL A 90 14.01 -8.37 -0.33
CA VAL A 90 14.55 -7.08 0.13
C VAL A 90 13.46 -6.25 0.82
N PRO A 91 13.81 -5.31 1.73
CA PRO A 91 12.83 -4.41 2.33
C PRO A 91 12.26 -3.42 1.31
N LEU A 92 11.03 -2.97 1.57
CA LEU A 92 10.35 -1.93 0.80
C LEU A 92 10.22 -0.65 1.61
N TYR A 93 10.70 0.45 1.07
CA TYR A 93 10.45 1.79 1.57
C TYR A 93 9.30 2.43 0.79
N ILE A 94 8.32 2.98 1.49
CA ILE A 94 7.23 3.75 0.88
C ILE A 94 7.33 5.17 1.42
N SER A 95 7.50 6.13 0.50
CA SER A 95 7.60 7.55 0.81
C SER A 95 6.36 8.29 0.31
N SER A 96 5.88 9.26 1.09
CA SER A 96 4.85 10.19 0.64
C SER A 96 4.94 11.50 1.44
N ALA A 97 4.98 12.63 0.72
CA ALA A 97 4.98 13.97 1.31
C ALA A 97 5.97 14.13 2.49
N GLY A 98 7.21 13.63 2.32
CA GLY A 98 8.28 13.74 3.32
C GLY A 98 8.23 12.73 4.47
N ARG A 99 7.20 11.89 4.54
CA ARG A 99 7.11 10.77 5.49
C ARG A 99 7.53 9.48 4.81
N THR A 100 8.12 8.56 5.56
CA THR A 100 8.57 7.29 5.00
C THR A 100 8.41 6.17 6.00
N ILE A 101 7.82 5.08 5.54
CA ILE A 101 7.77 3.81 6.26
C ILE A 101 8.65 2.81 5.53
N VAL A 102 9.14 1.81 6.26
CA VAL A 102 9.76 0.62 5.69
C VAL A 102 8.97 -0.61 6.13
N LEU A 103 8.67 -1.46 5.16
CA LEU A 103 8.07 -2.77 5.31
C LEU A 103 9.18 -3.83 5.15
N GLU A 104 9.26 -4.73 6.12
CA GLU A 104 10.28 -5.77 6.21
C GLU A 104 9.71 -7.02 6.88
N ILE A 105 10.41 -8.15 6.78
CA ILE A 105 10.16 -9.32 7.64
C ILE A 105 11.15 -9.31 8.79
N SER A 106 10.65 -9.50 10.00
CA SER A 106 11.44 -9.67 11.22
C SER A 106 10.87 -10.83 12.02
N ASN A 107 11.71 -11.80 12.40
CA ASN A 107 11.29 -13.01 13.12
C ASN A 107 10.12 -13.76 12.44
N GLY A 108 10.14 -13.85 11.12
CA GLY A 108 9.09 -14.53 10.34
C GLY A 108 7.77 -13.76 10.22
N GLN A 109 7.71 -12.52 10.69
CA GLN A 109 6.51 -11.68 10.69
C GLN A 109 6.75 -10.40 9.88
N PHE A 110 5.75 -9.99 9.10
CA PHE A 110 5.75 -8.65 8.50
C PHE A 110 5.73 -7.57 9.59
N ARG A 111 6.59 -6.58 9.42
CA ARG A 111 6.69 -5.40 10.26
C ARG A 111 6.79 -4.16 9.39
N ALA A 112 6.07 -3.11 9.78
CA ALA A 112 6.27 -1.77 9.26
C ALA A 112 6.82 -0.87 10.36
N ARG A 113 7.78 0.00 10.03
CA ARG A 113 8.28 1.04 10.95
C ARG A 113 8.45 2.36 10.21
N THR A 114 8.17 3.46 10.90
CA THR A 114 8.42 4.81 10.38
C THR A 114 9.90 5.11 10.45
N VAL A 115 10.50 5.53 9.32
CA VAL A 115 11.91 5.91 9.23
C VAL A 115 12.09 7.43 9.12
N ARG A 116 11.04 8.14 8.69
CA ARG A 116 11.05 9.60 8.59
C ARG A 116 9.64 10.16 8.76
N GLY A 117 9.55 11.27 9.47
CA GLY A 117 8.30 11.98 9.73
C GLY A 117 7.42 11.26 10.74
N GLU A 118 6.21 11.77 10.91
CA GLU A 118 5.18 11.19 11.77
C GLU A 118 3.99 10.77 10.92
N LEU A 119 3.42 9.60 11.23
CA LEU A 119 2.20 9.13 10.59
C LEU A 119 0.99 9.77 11.27
N THR A 120 -0.02 10.10 10.47
CA THR A 120 -1.34 10.46 10.98
C THR A 120 -2.04 9.23 11.59
N GLU A 121 -3.01 9.44 12.48
CA GLU A 121 -3.79 8.35 13.07
C GLU A 121 -4.46 7.46 12.00
N THR A 122 -4.97 8.07 10.93
CA THR A 122 -5.55 7.35 9.79
C THR A 122 -4.52 6.46 9.09
N GLU A 123 -3.30 6.95 8.89
CA GLU A 123 -2.22 6.17 8.28
C GLU A 123 -1.76 5.05 9.20
N ILE A 124 -1.66 5.29 10.51
CA ILE A 124 -1.32 4.25 11.49
C ILE A 124 -2.35 3.11 11.43
N ALA A 125 -3.64 3.45 11.44
CA ALA A 125 -4.71 2.46 11.33
C ALA A 125 -4.65 1.70 9.99
N ALA A 126 -4.39 2.39 8.89
CA ALA A 126 -4.26 1.77 7.56
C ALA A 126 -3.06 0.81 7.48
N VAL A 127 -1.91 1.21 8.03
CA VAL A 127 -0.70 0.37 8.11
C VAL A 127 -0.97 -0.87 8.97
N GLN A 128 -1.60 -0.72 10.13
CA GLN A 128 -1.92 -1.84 11.01
C GLN A 128 -2.90 -2.81 10.33
N ALA A 129 -3.93 -2.28 9.67
CA ALA A 129 -4.88 -3.11 8.92
C ALA A 129 -4.19 -3.89 7.80
N ALA A 130 -3.25 -3.27 7.09
CA ALA A 130 -2.46 -3.93 6.06
C ALA A 130 -1.59 -5.05 6.64
N LEU A 131 -0.85 -4.78 7.71
CA LEU A 131 -0.04 -5.80 8.39
C LEU A 131 -0.89 -7.00 8.83
N ASN A 132 -2.07 -6.76 9.40
CA ASN A 132 -2.96 -7.85 9.82
C ASN A 132 -3.35 -8.75 8.63
N ARG A 133 -3.73 -8.15 7.48
CA ARG A 133 -4.03 -8.92 6.25
C ARG A 133 -2.82 -9.75 5.80
N ALA A 134 -1.63 -9.15 5.83
CA ALA A 134 -0.40 -9.81 5.43
C ALA A 134 -0.04 -11.02 6.29
N GLN A 135 -0.25 -10.89 7.60
CA GLN A 135 0.02 -11.97 8.55
C GLN A 135 -0.91 -13.16 8.31
N SER A 136 -2.20 -12.92 8.05
CA SER A 136 -3.15 -13.98 7.71
C SER A 136 -2.74 -14.76 6.46
N MET A 137 -2.19 -14.07 5.44
CA MET A 137 -1.68 -14.72 4.22
C MET A 137 -0.52 -15.69 4.50
N ILE A 138 0.42 -15.34 5.38
CA ILE A 138 1.55 -16.23 5.74
C ILE A 138 1.07 -17.40 6.62
N GLN A 139 0.09 -17.16 7.48
CA GLN A 139 -0.40 -18.17 8.43
C GLN A 139 -1.33 -19.20 7.78
N GLY A 140 -1.65 -19.04 6.49
CA GLY A 140 -2.56 -19.93 5.77
C GLY A 140 -4.03 -19.78 6.21
N GLU A 141 -4.34 -18.76 7.00
CA GLU A 141 -5.70 -18.39 7.34
C GLU A 141 -6.22 -17.49 6.20
N SER A 142 -6.94 -18.11 5.26
CA SER A 142 -7.71 -17.35 4.27
C SER A 142 -8.72 -16.47 5.02
N PRO A 143 -8.81 -15.16 4.70
CA PRO A 143 -9.75 -14.25 5.35
C PRO A 143 -11.21 -14.63 5.13
#